data_AF-A0A7X5L589-F1
#
_entry.id   AF-A0A7X5L589-F1
#
_cell.length_a   1.000
_cell.length_b   1.000
_cell.length_c   1.000
_cell.angle_alpha   90.00
_cell.angle_beta   90.00
_cell.angle_gamma   90.00
#
_symmetry.space_group_name_H-M   'P 1'
#
loop_
_entity.id
_entity.type
_entity.pdbx_description
1 polymer ?
#
loop_
_entity_poly.entity_id
_entity_poly.type
_entity_poly.pdbx_seq_one_letter_code
_entity_poly.pdbx_strand_id
1 'polypeptide(L)'
;MMKLQNDGYYEEEHGSGSNMIYVYMVLIMSVVILGVTAIVFWVNSSKSRNDGSGYAAAVAQRDAQTAQSANTASGSAATVISDNKLTSDDLDIWTLPDTGRTTGGSKSNKNNGTVKNQTTGETVIEGSSEEESGDKAVTADELAKGKTSVYDMPDKENIKDEEDTQENDKKEEKDKEEESRIQVKRSDGTKEWVDLSQDIERNDYDYANLKYQKPVMNYFEEGKIVSKCGADISANQGDVDFSKLKKAGCDFVMIKIGARGYSSGNIVFDEKYKDNLKAAKKAGLDIGVYFCSQAVNKSEAREEADELLDAIADYDVKYPVAFVMETVEGDMARIEALNMEDRTSVAKAFLDRVYDEGYTPMLYGDKEWLLTMLDMERLSDYDVWYAQDSKEPDYPYEFGMWQYDSNTSVNGVSGKVAMSMSFTDYSK
;
A
#
# COMPACT_ATOMS: atom_id res chain seq x y z
N MET A 1 -11.86 91.03 23.65
CA MET A 1 -12.43 89.78 24.20
C MET A 1 -11.62 88.64 23.60
N MET A 2 -10.47 88.32 24.20
CA MET A 2 -10.21 87.18 25.10
C MET A 2 -10.07 85.83 24.35
N LYS A 3 -8.83 85.31 24.38
CA LYS A 3 -8.40 83.94 24.02
C LYS A 3 -9.11 82.90 24.91
N LEU A 4 -9.24 81.65 24.43
CA LEU A 4 -8.51 80.48 24.96
C LEU A 4 -8.95 79.16 24.31
N GLN A 5 -7.98 78.25 24.23
CA GLN A 5 -8.02 76.85 23.79
C GLN A 5 -9.08 76.01 24.53
N ASN A 6 -9.56 74.94 23.90
CA ASN A 6 -9.73 73.69 24.62
C ASN A 6 -9.51 72.47 23.69
N ASP A 7 -8.61 71.60 24.14
CA ASP A 7 -8.24 70.32 23.56
C ASP A 7 -9.27 69.23 23.89
N GLY A 8 -9.26 68.16 23.08
CA GLY A 8 -9.44 66.78 23.53
C GLY A 8 -10.88 66.24 23.68
N TYR A 9 -11.24 65.27 22.84
CA TYR A 9 -11.49 63.86 23.19
C TYR A 9 -12.38 63.20 22.12
N TYR A 10 -11.80 62.22 21.43
CA TYR A 10 -12.54 61.25 20.64
C TYR A 10 -12.94 60.10 21.57
N GLU A 11 -14.23 59.81 21.69
CA GLU A 11 -14.73 58.50 22.12
C GLU A 11 -15.51 57.88 20.95
N GLU A 12 -14.89 56.90 20.30
CA GLU A 12 -15.59 55.95 19.43
C GLU A 12 -16.14 54.82 20.30
N GLU A 13 -17.47 54.71 20.42
CA GLU A 13 -18.09 53.50 20.94
C GLU A 13 -18.18 52.44 19.83
N HIS A 14 -17.40 51.37 19.98
CA HIS A 14 -17.44 50.17 19.15
C HIS A 14 -18.72 49.36 19.42
N GLY A 15 -19.62 49.30 18.42
CA GLY A 15 -20.71 48.34 18.36
C GLY A 15 -20.20 46.91 18.10
N SER A 16 -20.08 46.12 19.16
CA SER A 16 -19.84 44.67 19.12
C SER A 16 -21.10 43.92 18.67
N GLY A 17 -21.27 43.73 17.36
CA GLY A 17 -22.42 43.02 16.79
C GLY A 17 -22.13 42.09 15.61
N SER A 18 -20.86 41.87 15.24
CA SER A 18 -20.50 41.13 14.03
C SER A 18 -19.86 39.76 14.28
N ASN A 19 -19.26 39.49 15.46
CA ASN A 19 -18.42 38.29 15.62
C ASN A 19 -19.19 37.01 15.95
N MET A 20 -20.39 37.10 16.57
CA MET A 20 -21.19 35.92 16.89
C MET A 20 -21.72 35.21 15.65
N ILE A 21 -22.14 35.96 14.61
CA ILE A 21 -22.71 35.38 13.38
C ILE A 21 -21.67 34.57 12.61
N TYR A 22 -20.43 35.05 12.51
CA TYR A 22 -19.35 34.32 11.85
C TYR A 22 -18.94 33.06 12.62
N VAL A 23 -18.93 33.11 13.96
CA VAL A 23 -18.63 31.93 14.79
C VAL A 23 -19.70 30.85 14.61
N TYR A 24 -20.98 31.22 14.55
CA TYR A 24 -22.06 30.26 14.27
C TYR A 24 -22.00 29.71 12.84
N MET A 25 -21.65 30.53 11.83
CA MET A 25 -21.45 30.03 10.46
C MET A 25 -20.29 29.03 10.38
N VAL A 26 -19.16 29.29 11.03
CA VAL A 26 -18.00 28.38 11.04
C VAL A 26 -18.33 27.08 11.76
N LEU A 27 -19.06 27.14 12.89
CA LEU A 27 -19.51 25.93 13.60
C LEU A 27 -20.48 25.09 12.76
N ILE A 28 -21.45 25.71 12.09
CA ILE A 28 -22.42 24.99 11.24
C ILE A 28 -21.71 24.38 10.03
N MET A 29 -20.79 25.11 9.39
CA MET A 29 -20.00 24.58 8.27
C MET A 29 -19.10 23.41 8.72
N SER A 30 -18.48 23.47 9.90
CA SER A 30 -17.70 22.35 10.46
C SER A 30 -18.55 21.11 10.72
N VAL A 31 -19.77 21.26 11.25
CA VAL A 31 -20.68 20.12 11.50
C VAL A 31 -21.18 19.52 10.18
N VAL A 32 -21.43 20.35 9.15
CA VAL A 32 -21.82 19.86 7.82
C VAL A 32 -20.66 19.15 7.14
N ILE A 33 -19.43 19.68 7.23
CA ILE A 33 -18.24 19.01 6.68
C ILE A 33 -18.02 17.67 7.39
N LEU A 34 -18.09 17.63 8.73
CA LEU A 34 -17.95 16.38 9.49
C LEU A 34 -19.07 15.38 9.18
N GLY A 35 -20.30 15.86 8.96
CA GLY A 35 -21.43 15.03 8.55
C GLY A 35 -21.26 14.46 7.15
N VAL A 36 -20.77 15.26 6.19
CA VAL A 36 -20.49 14.81 4.82
C VAL A 36 -19.30 13.84 4.81
N THR A 37 -18.23 14.09 5.57
CA THR A 37 -17.13 13.12 5.68
C THR A 37 -17.57 11.83 6.37
N ALA A 38 -18.45 11.90 7.36
CA ALA A 38 -19.01 10.70 8.00
C ALA A 38 -19.95 9.91 7.07
N ILE A 39 -20.72 10.59 6.22
CA ILE A 39 -21.57 9.94 5.21
C ILE A 39 -20.72 9.34 4.09
N VAL A 40 -19.69 10.05 3.61
CA VAL A 40 -18.72 9.50 2.64
C VAL A 40 -17.99 8.30 3.25
N PHE A 41 -17.61 8.37 4.52
CA PHE A 41 -17.01 7.25 5.27
C PHE A 41 -17.99 6.07 5.45
N TRP A 42 -19.28 6.33 5.71
CA TRP A 42 -20.29 5.28 5.87
C TRP A 42 -20.71 4.64 4.54
N VAL A 43 -20.75 5.43 3.47
CA VAL A 43 -21.01 4.92 2.11
C VAL A 43 -19.81 4.13 1.60
N ASN A 44 -18.57 4.56 1.88
CA ASN A 44 -17.34 3.86 1.49
C ASN A 44 -17.08 2.57 2.32
N SER A 45 -17.54 2.52 3.57
CA SER A 45 -17.41 1.33 4.43
C SER A 45 -18.50 0.27 4.21
N SER A 46 -19.50 0.53 3.37
CA SER A 46 -20.59 -0.41 3.14
C SER A 46 -20.31 -1.33 1.93
N LYS A 47 -19.75 -2.51 2.26
CA LYS A 47 -19.57 -3.71 1.42
C LYS A 47 -18.34 -3.73 0.49
N SER A 48 -17.19 -4.06 1.05
CA SER A 48 -16.26 -4.98 0.40
C SER A 48 -16.37 -6.35 1.08
N ARG A 49 -16.65 -7.40 0.31
CA ARG A 49 -16.23 -8.75 0.70
C ARG A 49 -14.79 -8.83 0.23
N ASN A 50 -13.83 -8.91 1.15
CA ASN A 50 -12.41 -9.02 0.82
C ASN A 50 -12.21 -10.13 -0.22
N ASP A 51 -11.64 -9.74 -1.34
CA ASP A 51 -11.20 -10.57 -2.44
C ASP A 51 -9.80 -11.14 -2.16
N GLY A 52 -9.42 -11.30 -0.89
CA GLY A 52 -8.07 -11.63 -0.40
C GLY A 52 -7.20 -10.40 -0.14
N SER A 53 -7.45 -9.29 -0.84
CA SER A 53 -6.76 -8.01 -0.64
C SER A 53 -7.02 -7.44 0.76
N GLY A 54 -5.96 -7.00 1.43
CA GLY A 54 -6.04 -6.29 2.70
C GLY A 54 -5.89 -7.13 3.96
N TYR A 55 -5.69 -8.45 3.86
CA TYR A 55 -5.35 -9.25 5.05
C TYR A 55 -4.06 -8.77 5.70
N ALA A 56 -2.96 -8.67 4.94
CA ALA A 56 -1.68 -8.28 5.51
C ALA A 56 -1.64 -6.78 5.85
N ALA A 57 -2.38 -5.94 5.13
CA ALA A 57 -2.65 -4.56 5.50
C ALA A 57 -3.39 -4.45 6.84
N ALA A 58 -4.45 -5.24 7.06
CA ALA A 58 -5.17 -5.28 8.34
C ALA A 58 -4.29 -5.78 9.49
N VAL A 59 -3.38 -6.71 9.19
CA VAL A 59 -2.35 -7.16 10.13
C VAL A 59 -1.40 -5.99 10.47
N ALA A 60 -0.91 -5.26 9.47
CA ALA A 60 -0.02 -4.11 9.67
C ALA A 60 -0.70 -2.92 10.38
N GLN A 61 -1.99 -2.68 10.15
CA GLN A 61 -2.77 -1.65 10.84
C GLN A 61 -2.84 -1.87 12.36
N ARG A 62 -3.10 -3.10 12.79
CA ARG A 62 -3.13 -3.45 14.21
C ARG A 62 -1.79 -3.18 14.90
N ASP A 63 -0.69 -3.45 14.20
CA ASP A 63 0.65 -3.20 14.73
C ASP A 63 0.94 -1.69 14.83
N ALA A 64 0.53 -0.91 13.82
CA ALA A 64 0.66 0.55 13.86
C ALA A 64 -0.14 1.18 15.01
N GLN A 65 -1.37 0.71 15.24
CA GLN A 65 -2.19 1.14 16.39
C GLN A 65 -1.53 0.77 17.72
N THR A 66 -0.92 -0.41 17.79
CA THR A 66 -0.23 -0.91 19.00
C THR A 66 1.05 -0.10 19.26
N ALA A 67 1.84 0.21 18.23
CA ALA A 67 3.03 1.05 18.31
C ALA A 67 2.70 2.51 18.68
N GLN A 68 1.61 3.08 18.15
CA GLN A 68 1.12 4.40 18.56
C GLN A 68 0.64 4.40 20.01
N SER A 69 -0.05 3.33 20.44
CA SER A 69 -0.49 3.17 21.84
C SER A 69 0.69 2.98 22.79
N ALA A 70 1.73 2.25 22.39
CA ALA A 70 2.98 2.08 23.15
C ALA A 70 3.76 3.41 23.26
N ASN A 71 3.80 4.22 22.20
CA ASN A 71 4.38 5.56 22.25
C ASN A 71 3.58 6.49 23.18
N THR A 72 2.25 6.37 23.19
CA THR A 72 1.37 7.12 24.11
C THR A 72 1.52 6.65 25.56
N ALA A 73 1.75 5.35 25.80
CA ALA A 73 2.07 4.79 27.11
C ALA A 73 3.50 5.14 27.60
N SER A 74 4.47 5.26 26.67
CA SER A 74 5.80 5.83 26.93
C SER A 74 5.75 7.35 27.15
N GLY A 75 4.64 7.99 26.76
CA GLY A 75 4.28 9.38 27.04
C GLY A 75 3.94 9.68 28.51
N SER A 76 4.18 8.74 29.43
CA SER A 76 4.28 9.06 30.88
C SER A 76 5.61 9.74 31.25
N ALA A 77 6.42 10.16 30.26
CA ALA A 77 7.44 11.19 30.43
C ALA A 77 6.86 12.56 30.86
N ALA A 78 5.53 12.74 30.86
CA ALA A 78 4.87 13.88 31.50
C ALA A 78 4.93 13.84 33.04
N THR A 79 5.22 12.68 33.66
CA THR A 79 5.34 12.57 35.13
C THR A 79 6.77 12.81 35.64
N VAL A 80 7.77 12.93 34.75
CA VAL A 80 9.16 13.24 35.15
C VAL A 80 9.49 14.73 35.00
N ILE A 81 8.59 15.52 34.38
CA ILE A 81 8.74 16.98 34.26
C ILE A 81 8.15 17.72 35.48
N SER A 82 7.41 17.05 36.37
CA SER A 82 6.83 17.71 37.54
C SER A 82 7.83 18.03 38.67
N ASP A 83 9.09 17.57 38.58
CA ASP A 83 10.10 17.81 39.62
C ASP A 83 11.32 18.65 39.15
N ASN A 84 11.30 19.24 37.95
CA ASN A 84 12.37 20.15 37.53
C ASN A 84 11.92 21.61 37.60
N LYS A 85 12.35 22.30 38.65
CA LYS A 85 12.00 23.70 38.95
C LYS A 85 12.93 24.67 38.22
N LEU A 86 12.93 24.63 36.89
CA LEU A 86 13.61 25.62 36.05
C LEU A 86 12.57 26.33 35.19
N THR A 87 12.53 27.66 35.33
CA THR A 87 11.63 28.53 34.57
C THR A 87 12.39 29.16 33.40
N SER A 88 11.67 29.66 32.38
CA SER A 88 12.27 30.25 31.16
C SER A 88 13.26 31.40 31.41
N ASP A 89 13.28 31.96 32.62
CA ASP A 89 14.22 33.00 33.05
C ASP A 89 15.63 32.46 33.42
N ASP A 90 15.81 31.13 33.54
CA ASP A 90 17.11 30.50 33.82
C ASP A 90 17.92 30.16 32.55
N LEU A 91 17.42 30.51 31.36
CA LEU A 91 18.11 30.34 30.08
C LEU A 91 18.51 31.71 29.50
N ASP A 92 19.33 32.45 30.23
CA ASP A 92 19.98 33.66 29.72
C ASP A 92 21.07 33.30 28.70
N ILE A 93 20.72 33.36 27.42
CA ILE A 93 21.61 33.11 26.27
C ILE A 93 22.65 34.25 26.08
N TRP A 94 22.63 35.29 26.91
CA TRP A 94 23.43 36.51 26.72
C TRP A 94 24.67 36.69 27.62
N THR A 95 25.15 35.65 28.29
CA THR A 95 26.46 35.69 28.96
C THR A 95 27.39 34.56 28.52
N LEU A 96 27.83 34.61 27.26
CA LEU A 96 29.00 33.86 26.78
C LEU A 96 30.25 34.75 26.91
N PRO A 97 31.37 34.27 27.49
CA PRO A 97 32.63 35.00 27.47
C PRO A 97 33.17 35.12 26.03
N ASP A 98 33.60 36.34 25.70
CA ASP A 98 34.07 36.78 24.39
C ASP A 98 35.21 35.90 23.85
N THR A 99 34.95 35.17 22.77
CA THR A 99 35.96 34.38 22.03
C THR A 99 36.45 35.16 20.81
N GLY A 100 37.01 36.35 21.06
CA GLY A 100 38.16 36.89 20.33
C GLY A 100 38.12 36.84 18.81
N ARG A 101 37.08 37.42 18.17
CA ARG A 101 37.08 37.63 16.71
C ARG A 101 37.02 39.11 16.36
N THR A 102 38.13 39.61 15.82
CA THR A 102 38.37 41.00 15.43
C THR A 102 37.44 41.48 14.31
N THR A 103 36.89 42.68 14.48
CA THR A 103 35.98 43.38 13.56
C THR A 103 36.74 44.05 12.41
N GLY A 104 36.47 43.61 11.17
CA GLY A 104 36.81 44.31 9.94
C GLY A 104 35.52 44.69 9.21
N GLY A 105 35.18 45.98 9.22
CA GLY A 105 33.94 46.48 8.62
C GLY A 105 33.92 46.43 7.10
N SER A 106 32.74 46.25 6.51
CA SER A 106 32.49 46.68 5.13
C SER A 106 31.03 47.05 4.90
N LYS A 107 30.86 48.02 4.02
CA LYS A 107 29.69 48.86 3.76
C LYS A 107 28.60 48.12 2.96
N SER A 108 27.36 48.60 3.13
CA SER A 108 26.22 48.33 2.26
C SER A 108 26.58 48.56 0.79
N ASN A 109 26.32 47.56 -0.05
CA ASN A 109 26.42 47.68 -1.50
C ASN A 109 25.14 47.12 -2.14
N LYS A 110 24.35 47.99 -2.77
CA LYS A 110 23.19 47.64 -3.60
C LYS A 110 23.70 47.20 -4.97
N ASN A 111 23.87 45.89 -5.16
CA ASN A 111 24.12 45.32 -6.48
C ASN A 111 23.08 44.22 -6.77
N ASN A 112 22.23 44.45 -7.78
CA ASN A 112 21.40 43.44 -8.43
C ASN A 112 22.32 42.34 -8.99
N GLY A 113 22.13 41.10 -8.53
CA GLY A 113 22.91 39.95 -8.95
C GLY A 113 22.24 39.22 -10.11
N THR A 114 23.01 38.99 -11.17
CA THR A 114 22.67 38.06 -12.26
C THR A 114 22.89 36.63 -11.79
N VAL A 115 21.91 35.73 -11.96
CA VAL A 115 22.04 34.30 -11.63
C VAL A 115 22.14 33.50 -12.93
N LYS A 116 23.15 32.63 -13.02
CA LYS A 116 23.37 31.71 -14.14
C LYS A 116 23.12 30.28 -13.68
N ASN A 117 22.24 29.57 -14.37
CA ASN A 117 21.94 28.17 -14.06
C ASN A 117 23.11 27.28 -14.51
N GLN A 118 23.69 26.52 -13.58
CA GLN A 118 24.90 25.72 -13.83
C GLN A 118 24.65 24.39 -14.57
N THR A 119 23.40 24.04 -14.89
CA THR A 119 23.08 22.82 -15.65
C THR A 119 22.67 23.13 -17.09
N THR A 120 22.11 24.31 -17.38
CA THR A 120 21.62 24.67 -18.73
C THR A 120 22.35 25.85 -19.37
N GLY A 121 23.19 26.58 -18.63
CA GLY A 121 24.03 27.66 -19.16
C GLY A 121 23.30 28.98 -19.45
N GLU A 122 21.99 29.04 -19.26
CA GLU A 122 21.21 30.27 -19.47
C GLU A 122 21.31 31.24 -18.30
N THR A 123 21.26 32.53 -18.65
CA THR A 123 21.42 33.67 -17.74
C THR A 123 20.17 34.53 -17.81
N VAL A 124 19.52 34.78 -16.68
CA VAL A 124 18.30 35.62 -16.61
C VAL A 124 18.60 36.90 -15.83
N ILE A 125 18.17 38.03 -16.36
CA ILE A 125 18.22 39.35 -15.72
C ILE A 125 16.77 39.79 -15.52
N GLU A 126 16.35 40.04 -14.28
CA GLU A 126 15.04 40.63 -14.01
C GLU A 126 15.02 42.12 -14.40
N GLY A 127 14.06 42.47 -15.26
CA GLY A 127 13.63 43.84 -15.51
C GLY A 127 13.89 44.36 -16.93
N SER A 128 13.07 43.96 -17.91
CA SER A 128 12.63 44.83 -19.00
C SER A 128 11.41 44.25 -19.70
N SER A 129 10.39 45.09 -19.83
CA SER A 129 9.17 44.96 -20.62
C SER A 129 9.44 45.00 -22.13
N GLU A 130 8.65 44.23 -22.89
CA GLU A 130 8.10 44.45 -24.25
C GLU A 130 7.70 43.05 -24.80
N GLU A 131 6.43 42.65 -24.74
CA GLU A 131 5.40 42.86 -25.78
C GLU A 131 5.79 42.33 -27.17
N GLU A 132 5.36 41.09 -27.48
CA GLU A 132 4.88 40.72 -28.82
C GLU A 132 4.07 39.41 -28.72
N SER A 133 2.74 39.50 -28.66
CA SER A 133 1.84 38.39 -28.98
C SER A 133 0.74 38.90 -29.90
N GLY A 134 0.83 38.52 -31.18
CA GLY A 134 -0.22 38.73 -32.17
C GLY A 134 -1.36 37.76 -31.93
N ASP A 135 -2.51 38.31 -31.55
CA ASP A 135 -3.80 37.64 -31.47
C ASP A 135 -4.25 37.07 -32.81
N LYS A 136 -4.83 35.86 -32.77
CA LYS A 136 -6.11 35.55 -33.43
C LYS A 136 -6.72 34.28 -32.85
N ALA A 137 -7.77 34.49 -32.05
CA ALA A 137 -8.71 33.47 -31.61
C ALA A 137 -9.43 32.83 -32.80
N VAL A 138 -9.62 31.50 -32.73
CA VAL A 138 -10.59 30.78 -33.56
C VAL A 138 -11.38 29.84 -32.64
N THR A 139 -12.70 29.99 -32.69
CA THR A 139 -13.74 29.33 -31.90
C THR A 139 -14.10 27.93 -32.43
N ALA A 140 -14.77 27.17 -31.57
CA ALA A 140 -15.15 25.76 -31.69
C ALA A 140 -16.22 25.44 -32.77
N ASP A 141 -15.93 25.67 -34.06
CA ASP A 141 -16.91 25.44 -35.13
C ASP A 141 -16.37 24.81 -36.44
N GLU A 142 -15.18 24.20 -36.46
CA GLU A 142 -14.63 23.59 -37.70
C GLU A 142 -14.01 22.19 -37.52
N LEU A 143 -14.80 21.20 -37.10
CA LEU A 143 -14.49 19.77 -37.32
C LEU A 143 -15.79 18.93 -37.38
N ALA A 144 -16.74 19.37 -38.20
CA ALA A 144 -17.93 18.60 -38.53
C ALA A 144 -18.22 18.70 -40.02
N LYS A 145 -17.67 17.76 -40.81
CA LYS A 145 -18.21 17.37 -42.12
C LYS A 145 -17.55 16.09 -42.64
N GLY A 146 -18.37 15.06 -42.81
CA GLY A 146 -18.15 13.96 -43.74
C GLY A 146 -18.07 12.59 -43.04
N LYS A 147 -18.91 11.60 -43.33
CA LYS A 147 -20.11 11.54 -44.17
C LYS A 147 -20.76 10.22 -43.78
N THR A 148 -22.06 10.27 -43.48
CA THR A 148 -22.91 9.11 -43.28
C THR A 148 -23.14 8.39 -44.62
N SER A 149 -23.08 7.07 -44.62
CA SER A 149 -23.66 6.25 -45.68
C SER A 149 -24.59 5.21 -45.04
N VAL A 150 -25.85 5.37 -45.39
CA VAL A 150 -27.02 4.54 -45.10
C VAL A 150 -26.99 3.29 -45.97
N TYR A 151 -27.28 2.12 -45.39
CA TYR A 151 -28.01 0.99 -46.00
C TYR A 151 -28.73 0.27 -44.85
N ASP A 152 -30.04 0.50 -44.71
CA ASP A 152 -31.14 -0.36 -45.18
C ASP A 152 -31.27 -1.65 -44.35
N MET A 153 -32.19 -1.61 -43.38
CA MET A 153 -32.79 -2.78 -42.74
C MET A 153 -33.73 -3.47 -43.73
N PRO A 154 -33.60 -4.79 -43.97
CA PRO A 154 -34.71 -5.60 -44.46
C PRO A 154 -35.46 -6.28 -43.31
N ASP A 155 -36.74 -6.44 -43.58
CA ASP A 155 -37.81 -6.93 -42.72
C ASP A 155 -37.61 -8.34 -42.15
N LYS A 156 -38.33 -8.55 -41.04
CA LYS A 156 -38.65 -9.87 -40.46
C LYS A 156 -39.33 -10.76 -41.49
N GLU A 157 -38.81 -11.96 -41.70
CA GLU A 157 -39.60 -13.21 -41.72
C GLU A 157 -38.72 -14.48 -41.66
N ASN A 158 -39.09 -15.38 -40.73
CA ASN A 158 -38.84 -16.83 -40.61
C ASN A 158 -37.64 -17.49 -41.30
N ILE A 159 -36.69 -18.04 -40.51
CA ILE A 159 -36.14 -19.41 -40.67
C ILE A 159 -35.82 -19.98 -39.27
N LYS A 160 -36.32 -21.19 -39.00
CA LYS A 160 -35.99 -22.03 -37.84
C LYS A 160 -34.67 -22.77 -38.09
N ASP A 161 -33.97 -23.10 -37.01
CA ASP A 161 -32.91 -24.13 -36.91
C ASP A 161 -31.44 -23.66 -37.03
N GLU A 162 -30.94 -22.79 -36.13
CA GLU A 162 -29.49 -22.60 -35.87
C GLU A 162 -29.24 -22.14 -34.41
N GLU A 163 -29.32 -23.03 -33.42
CA GLU A 163 -29.00 -22.71 -32.00
C GLU A 163 -27.66 -23.30 -31.51
N ASP A 164 -26.96 -24.12 -32.29
CA ASP A 164 -25.78 -24.89 -31.78
C ASP A 164 -24.41 -24.35 -32.26
N THR A 165 -24.37 -23.32 -33.09
CA THR A 165 -23.11 -22.80 -33.69
C THR A 165 -22.68 -21.44 -33.12
N GLN A 166 -23.64 -20.56 -32.80
CA GLN A 166 -23.34 -19.22 -32.23
C GLN A 166 -22.86 -19.25 -30.78
N GLU A 167 -23.15 -20.32 -30.03
CA GLU A 167 -22.71 -20.45 -28.63
C GLU A 167 -21.24 -20.90 -28.56
N ASN A 168 -20.79 -21.74 -29.51
CA ASN A 168 -19.38 -22.12 -29.64
C ASN A 168 -18.52 -20.97 -30.17
N ASP A 169 -18.97 -20.20 -31.16
CA ASP A 169 -18.19 -19.06 -31.68
C ASP A 169 -18.04 -17.95 -30.63
N LYS A 170 -19.08 -17.65 -29.84
CA LYS A 170 -19.01 -16.68 -28.74
C LYS A 170 -18.18 -17.18 -27.56
N LYS A 171 -18.17 -18.50 -27.32
CA LYS A 171 -17.33 -19.11 -26.29
C LYS A 171 -15.86 -19.12 -26.74
N GLU A 172 -15.57 -19.47 -27.98
CA GLU A 172 -14.22 -19.39 -28.55
C GLU A 172 -13.70 -17.94 -28.66
N GLU A 173 -14.53 -16.97 -29.04
CA GLU A 173 -14.13 -15.55 -29.03
C GLU A 173 -13.90 -15.03 -27.61
N LYS A 174 -14.73 -15.43 -26.64
CA LYS A 174 -14.55 -15.08 -25.23
C LYS A 174 -13.32 -15.75 -24.61
N ASP A 175 -13.05 -17.02 -24.95
CA ASP A 175 -11.88 -17.77 -24.49
C ASP A 175 -10.59 -17.16 -25.09
N LYS A 176 -10.60 -16.70 -26.36
CA LYS A 176 -9.49 -15.97 -27.01
C LYS A 176 -9.31 -14.53 -26.49
N GLU A 177 -10.40 -13.84 -26.12
CA GLU A 177 -10.31 -12.54 -25.45
C GLU A 177 -9.75 -12.67 -24.02
N GLU A 178 -10.17 -13.70 -23.26
CA GLU A 178 -9.61 -14.02 -21.94
C GLU A 178 -8.13 -14.48 -22.02
N GLU A 179 -7.70 -15.10 -23.13
CA GLU A 179 -6.29 -15.43 -23.39
C GLU A 179 -5.37 -14.20 -23.49
N SER A 180 -5.90 -13.04 -23.93
CA SER A 180 -5.11 -11.82 -24.16
C SER A 180 -5.39 -10.70 -23.17
N ARG A 181 -6.55 -10.69 -22.50
CA ARG A 181 -6.93 -9.67 -21.52
C ARG A 181 -7.69 -10.29 -20.37
N ILE A 182 -7.49 -9.78 -19.17
CA ILE A 182 -8.24 -10.21 -17.98
C ILE A 182 -8.98 -9.05 -17.34
N GLN A 183 -10.18 -9.32 -16.82
CA GLN A 183 -10.92 -8.33 -16.05
C GLN A 183 -10.42 -8.31 -14.60
N VAL A 184 -9.93 -7.15 -14.18
CA VAL A 184 -9.54 -6.85 -12.81
C VAL A 184 -10.60 -5.98 -12.16
N LYS A 185 -10.98 -6.31 -10.92
CA LYS A 185 -11.85 -5.49 -10.08
C LYS A 185 -10.94 -4.73 -9.12
N ARG A 186 -11.06 -3.41 -9.10
CA ARG A 186 -10.33 -2.54 -8.18
C ARG A 186 -10.98 -2.48 -6.81
N SER A 187 -10.20 -2.02 -5.83
CA SER A 187 -10.61 -1.74 -4.45
C SER A 187 -11.83 -0.80 -4.35
N ASP A 188 -11.98 0.16 -5.28
CA ASP A 188 -13.15 1.06 -5.38
C ASP A 188 -14.40 0.40 -6.02
N GLY A 189 -14.30 -0.86 -6.42
CA GLY A 189 -15.34 -1.65 -7.08
C GLY A 189 -15.43 -1.46 -8.59
N THR A 190 -14.61 -0.58 -9.18
CA THR A 190 -14.54 -0.43 -10.64
C THR A 190 -13.91 -1.65 -11.28
N LYS A 191 -14.20 -1.86 -12.56
CA LYS A 191 -13.68 -2.97 -13.34
C LYS A 191 -12.90 -2.44 -14.52
N GLU A 192 -11.73 -3.02 -14.75
CA GLU A 192 -10.88 -2.70 -15.89
C GLU A 192 -10.41 -3.97 -16.60
N TRP A 193 -10.13 -3.84 -17.90
CA TRP A 193 -9.51 -4.90 -18.68
C TRP A 193 -8.02 -4.62 -18.78
N VAL A 194 -7.23 -5.56 -18.28
CA VAL A 194 -5.77 -5.50 -18.31
C VAL A 194 -5.26 -6.42 -19.40
N ASP A 195 -4.40 -5.90 -20.26
CA ASP A 195 -3.72 -6.69 -21.29
C ASP A 195 -2.68 -7.58 -20.62
N LEU A 196 -2.66 -8.84 -21.03
CA LEU A 196 -1.75 -9.81 -20.48
C LEU A 196 -0.46 -9.84 -21.30
N SER A 197 0.68 -9.73 -20.60
CA SER A 197 1.99 -9.89 -21.18
C SER A 197 2.17 -11.31 -21.71
N GLN A 198 2.80 -11.40 -22.88
CA GLN A 198 3.22 -12.68 -23.47
C GLN A 198 4.62 -13.10 -23.02
N ASP A 199 5.34 -12.19 -22.34
CA ASP A 199 6.72 -12.42 -21.89
C ASP A 199 6.77 -13.04 -20.48
N ILE A 200 5.62 -13.19 -19.82
CA ILE A 200 5.48 -13.82 -18.50
C ILE A 200 4.83 -15.19 -18.67
N GLU A 201 5.40 -16.19 -18.01
CA GLU A 201 4.92 -17.57 -18.05
C GLU A 201 3.51 -17.69 -17.44
N ARG A 202 2.62 -18.34 -18.19
CA ARG A 202 1.25 -18.65 -17.75
C ARG A 202 1.28 -19.84 -16.81
N ASN A 203 0.41 -19.85 -15.80
CA ASN A 203 0.23 -21.08 -15.05
C ASN A 203 -0.45 -22.16 -15.90
N ASP A 204 -0.08 -23.41 -15.64
CA ASP A 204 -0.61 -24.61 -16.27
C ASP A 204 -1.41 -25.48 -15.28
N TYR A 205 -1.82 -24.91 -14.15
CA TYR A 205 -2.53 -25.62 -13.09
C TYR A 205 -3.88 -26.17 -13.58
N ASP A 206 -4.11 -27.47 -13.35
CA ASP A 206 -5.41 -28.10 -13.57
C ASP A 206 -6.25 -28.00 -12.29
N TYR A 207 -7.10 -26.98 -12.22
CA TYR A 207 -7.94 -26.73 -11.04
C TYR A 207 -8.92 -27.86 -10.71
N ALA A 208 -9.19 -28.81 -11.62
CA ALA A 208 -9.94 -30.01 -11.28
C ALA A 208 -9.23 -30.90 -10.24
N ASN A 209 -7.92 -30.71 -10.07
CA ASN A 209 -7.09 -31.39 -9.08
C ASN A 209 -7.11 -30.72 -7.70
N LEU A 210 -7.72 -29.54 -7.56
CA LEU A 210 -7.93 -28.89 -6.27
C LEU A 210 -9.03 -29.60 -5.49
N LYS A 211 -8.74 -29.97 -4.23
CA LYS A 211 -9.71 -30.58 -3.33
C LYS A 211 -9.62 -29.97 -1.95
N TYR A 212 -10.70 -29.29 -1.56
CA TYR A 212 -10.86 -28.78 -0.22
C TYR A 212 -11.25 -29.89 0.77
N GLN A 213 -10.33 -30.23 1.67
CA GLN A 213 -10.49 -31.18 2.75
C GLN A 213 -10.33 -30.44 4.08
N LYS A 214 -11.41 -29.82 4.53
CA LYS A 214 -11.43 -28.88 5.66
C LYS A 214 -10.52 -29.33 6.83
N PRO A 215 -9.59 -28.47 7.29
CA PRO A 215 -9.39 -27.07 6.91
C PRO A 215 -8.45 -26.82 5.70
N VAL A 216 -7.99 -27.88 5.04
CA VAL A 216 -6.85 -27.83 4.11
C VAL A 216 -7.31 -27.86 2.64
N MET A 217 -6.73 -27.00 1.80
CA MET A 217 -6.75 -27.17 0.35
C MET A 217 -5.58 -28.05 -0.08
N ASN A 218 -5.84 -29.06 -0.93
CA ASN A 218 -4.81 -29.94 -1.47
C ASN A 218 -4.89 -29.98 -3.00
N TYR A 219 -3.74 -30.02 -3.66
CA TYR A 219 -3.57 -30.27 -5.08
C TYR A 219 -3.05 -31.70 -5.31
N PHE A 220 -3.68 -32.42 -6.23
CA PHE A 220 -3.40 -33.83 -6.48
C PHE A 220 -2.82 -34.07 -7.88
N GLU A 221 -1.72 -34.81 -7.96
CA GLU A 221 -1.22 -35.35 -9.22
C GLU A 221 -1.12 -36.87 -9.12
N GLU A 222 -1.62 -37.57 -10.13
CA GLU A 222 -1.63 -39.04 -10.16
C GLU A 222 -2.19 -39.70 -8.87
N GLY A 223 -3.14 -39.02 -8.21
CA GLY A 223 -3.75 -39.47 -6.95
C GLY A 223 -2.92 -39.25 -5.69
N LYS A 224 -1.79 -38.53 -5.76
CA LYS A 224 -0.95 -38.14 -4.61
C LYS A 224 -1.08 -36.65 -4.35
N ILE A 225 -1.02 -36.26 -3.08
CA ILE A 225 -0.92 -34.85 -2.70
C ILE A 225 0.50 -34.40 -3.04
N VAL A 226 0.60 -33.40 -3.91
CA VAL A 226 1.89 -32.77 -4.28
C VAL A 226 2.03 -31.38 -3.66
N SER A 227 0.92 -30.75 -3.28
CA SER A 227 0.91 -29.49 -2.56
C SER A 227 1.37 -29.61 -1.11
N LYS A 228 1.74 -28.48 -0.52
CA LYS A 228 1.96 -28.29 0.91
C LYS A 228 0.94 -27.32 1.47
N CYS A 229 0.47 -27.55 2.69
CA CYS A 229 -0.46 -26.64 3.36
C CYS A 229 0.28 -25.77 4.37
N GLY A 230 -0.06 -24.50 4.46
CA GLY A 230 0.54 -23.56 5.38
C GLY A 230 -0.45 -22.59 6.00
N ALA A 231 0.01 -21.96 7.07
CA ALA A 231 -0.75 -20.95 7.80
C ALA A 231 0.10 -19.70 8.06
N ASP A 232 -0.55 -18.55 7.99
CA ASP A 232 0.11 -17.25 8.15
C ASP A 232 -0.02 -16.80 9.61
N ILE A 233 1.11 -16.59 10.28
CA ILE A 233 1.15 -16.39 11.73
C ILE A 233 1.84 -15.07 12.06
N SER A 234 1.14 -14.24 12.83
CA SER A 234 1.68 -13.02 13.43
C SER A 234 1.24 -12.92 14.91
N ALA A 235 1.62 -11.84 15.59
CA ALA A 235 1.11 -11.52 16.92
C ALA A 235 -0.43 -11.48 17.00
N ASN A 236 -1.13 -11.27 15.88
CA ASN A 236 -2.59 -11.24 15.80
C ASN A 236 -3.25 -12.59 16.10
N GLN A 237 -2.55 -13.70 15.91
CA GLN A 237 -3.03 -15.03 16.28
C GLN A 237 -2.85 -15.33 17.78
N GLY A 238 -2.15 -14.47 18.53
CA GLY A 238 -1.86 -14.65 19.93
C GLY A 238 -0.96 -15.86 20.19
N ASP A 239 -1.27 -16.65 21.23
CA ASP A 239 -0.53 -17.87 21.53
C ASP A 239 -0.99 -19.03 20.63
N VAL A 240 -0.08 -19.54 19.79
CA VAL A 240 -0.34 -20.60 18.82
C VAL A 240 0.23 -21.95 19.28
N ASP A 241 -0.59 -23.00 19.23
CA ASP A 241 -0.16 -24.39 19.46
C ASP A 241 0.25 -25.03 18.12
N PHE A 242 1.51 -24.82 17.74
CA PHE A 242 2.09 -25.33 16.49
C PHE A 242 2.05 -26.87 16.39
N SER A 243 2.04 -27.59 17.51
CA SER A 243 1.89 -29.05 17.49
C SER A 243 0.49 -29.48 17.08
N LYS A 244 -0.55 -28.74 17.49
CA LYS A 244 -1.92 -28.95 16.99
C LYS A 244 -2.07 -28.47 15.55
N LEU A 245 -1.43 -27.36 15.19
CA LEU A 245 -1.46 -26.83 13.82
C LEU A 245 -0.90 -27.85 12.82
N LYS A 246 0.26 -28.44 13.12
CA LYS A 246 0.85 -29.52 12.33
C LYS A 246 -0.07 -30.73 12.22
N LYS A 247 -0.69 -31.15 13.33
CA LYS A 247 -1.67 -32.26 13.33
C LYS A 247 -2.96 -31.94 12.56
N ALA A 248 -3.27 -30.66 12.37
CA ALA A 248 -4.40 -30.22 11.56
C ALA A 248 -4.10 -30.28 10.05
N GLY A 249 -2.88 -30.67 9.67
CA GLY A 249 -2.46 -30.84 8.27
C GLY A 249 -1.63 -29.69 7.72
N CYS A 250 -1.12 -28.79 8.55
CA CYS A 250 -0.16 -27.78 8.10
C CYS A 250 1.25 -28.40 8.01
N ASP A 251 1.92 -28.17 6.90
CA ASP A 251 3.30 -28.56 6.61
C ASP A 251 4.28 -27.42 6.92
N PHE A 252 3.88 -26.18 6.61
CA PHE A 252 4.70 -24.98 6.80
C PHE A 252 3.94 -23.83 7.49
N VAL A 253 4.66 -22.77 7.85
CA VAL A 253 4.10 -21.50 8.31
C VAL A 253 4.82 -20.32 7.66
N MET A 254 4.07 -19.26 7.35
CA MET A 254 4.61 -17.96 6.97
C MET A 254 4.54 -17.04 8.20
N ILE A 255 5.69 -16.74 8.81
CA ILE A 255 5.74 -15.94 10.05
C ILE A 255 6.06 -14.48 9.73
N LYS A 256 5.24 -13.56 10.25
CA LYS A 256 5.53 -12.13 10.16
C LYS A 256 6.77 -11.81 10.99
N ILE A 257 7.76 -11.17 10.38
CA ILE A 257 8.95 -10.69 11.10
C ILE A 257 8.77 -9.25 11.55
N GLY A 258 8.22 -8.42 10.67
CA GLY A 258 8.02 -7.01 10.97
C GLY A 258 7.23 -6.28 9.91
N ALA A 259 7.14 -4.97 10.11
CA ALA A 259 6.52 -4.04 9.20
C ALA A 259 7.23 -2.69 9.26
N ARG A 260 7.14 -1.92 8.18
CA ARG A 260 7.36 -0.47 8.24
C ARG A 260 6.02 0.23 8.48
N GLY A 261 5.99 1.17 9.41
CA GLY A 261 4.78 1.90 9.76
C GLY A 261 4.28 2.77 8.60
N TYR A 262 3.00 2.61 8.24
CA TYR A 262 2.40 3.27 7.07
C TYR A 262 2.33 4.80 7.17
N SER A 263 2.33 5.38 8.39
CA SER A 263 2.45 6.83 8.60
C SER A 263 3.84 7.25 9.07
N SER A 264 4.45 6.50 10.01
CA SER A 264 5.70 6.89 10.66
C SER A 264 6.94 6.64 9.81
N GLY A 265 6.89 5.65 8.91
CA GLY A 265 8.05 5.16 8.19
C GLY A 265 9.06 4.37 9.04
N ASN A 266 8.79 4.16 10.32
CA ASN A 266 9.68 3.40 11.22
C ASN A 266 9.46 1.90 11.06
N ILE A 267 10.54 1.12 11.14
CA ILE A 267 10.46 -0.35 11.20
C ILE A 267 10.05 -0.78 12.62
N VAL A 268 9.13 -1.74 12.68
CA VAL A 268 8.62 -2.36 13.91
C VAL A 268 8.60 -3.87 13.71
N PHE A 269 9.20 -4.62 14.62
CA PHE A 269 9.15 -6.08 14.61
C PHE A 269 7.83 -6.60 15.19
N ASP A 270 7.36 -7.74 14.67
CA ASP A 270 6.20 -8.45 15.22
C ASP A 270 6.51 -8.96 16.65
N GLU A 271 5.64 -8.67 17.62
CA GLU A 271 5.94 -8.95 19.03
C GLU A 271 6.14 -10.44 19.34
N LYS A 272 5.65 -11.35 18.48
CA LYS A 272 5.68 -12.80 18.68
C LYS A 272 6.63 -13.53 17.74
N TYR A 273 7.31 -12.86 16.79
CA TYR A 273 8.10 -13.55 15.75
C TYR A 273 9.12 -14.54 16.34
N LYS A 274 9.88 -14.14 17.38
CA LYS A 274 10.91 -15.00 17.99
C LYS A 274 10.33 -16.27 18.61
N ASP A 275 9.19 -16.13 19.30
CA ASP A 275 8.52 -17.25 19.96
C ASP A 275 7.88 -18.17 18.91
N ASN A 276 7.27 -17.59 17.88
CA ASN A 276 6.67 -18.31 16.76
C ASN A 276 7.72 -19.12 15.98
N LEU A 277 8.86 -18.52 15.62
CA LEU A 277 9.95 -19.22 14.91
C LEU A 277 10.46 -20.42 15.73
N LYS A 278 10.69 -20.23 17.04
CA LYS A 278 11.16 -21.31 17.93
C LYS A 278 10.12 -22.43 18.05
N ALA A 279 8.86 -22.07 18.24
CA ALA A 279 7.77 -23.02 18.45
C ALA A 279 7.44 -23.81 17.16
N ALA A 280 7.43 -23.15 16.00
CA ALA A 280 7.25 -23.79 14.70
C ALA A 280 8.38 -24.80 14.42
N LYS A 281 9.64 -24.40 14.61
CA LYS A 281 10.80 -25.28 14.45
C LYS A 281 10.71 -26.50 15.38
N LYS A 282 10.32 -26.28 16.65
CA LYS A 282 10.14 -27.37 17.62
C LYS A 282 9.02 -28.34 17.23
N ALA A 283 7.96 -27.87 16.59
CA ALA A 283 6.90 -28.71 16.03
C ALA A 283 7.35 -29.43 14.74
N GLY A 284 8.48 -29.02 14.16
CA GLY A 284 9.01 -29.52 12.89
C GLY A 284 8.18 -29.06 11.69
N LEU A 285 7.58 -27.89 11.77
CA LEU A 285 6.99 -27.22 10.61
C LEU A 285 8.11 -26.56 9.81
N ASP A 286 7.99 -26.55 8.49
CA ASP A 286 8.86 -25.71 7.67
C ASP A 286 8.48 -24.24 7.87
N ILE A 287 9.47 -23.36 7.73
CA ILE A 287 9.33 -21.95 8.10
C ILE A 287 9.68 -21.10 6.89
N GLY A 288 8.73 -20.26 6.49
CA GLY A 288 8.93 -19.08 5.65
C GLY A 288 8.56 -17.84 6.45
N VAL A 289 8.91 -16.69 5.93
CA VAL A 289 8.76 -15.43 6.67
C VAL A 289 8.33 -14.31 5.74
N TYR A 290 7.76 -13.24 6.28
CA TYR A 290 7.37 -12.09 5.47
C TYR A 290 7.55 -10.76 6.20
N PHE A 291 7.69 -9.70 5.40
CA PHE A 291 7.77 -8.33 5.86
C PHE A 291 6.66 -7.48 5.23
N CYS A 292 5.90 -6.75 6.05
CA CYS A 292 4.92 -5.79 5.56
C CYS A 292 5.58 -4.44 5.26
N SER A 293 5.88 -4.19 3.99
CA SER A 293 6.58 -3.00 3.53
C SER A 293 5.68 -1.77 3.45
N GLN A 294 6.27 -0.64 3.81
CA GLN A 294 5.77 0.71 3.53
C GLN A 294 6.90 1.60 3.00
N ALA A 295 7.89 0.97 2.35
CA ALA A 295 9.06 1.62 1.79
C ALA A 295 8.65 2.52 0.62
N VAL A 296 9.17 3.75 0.60
CA VAL A 296 8.92 4.71 -0.49
C VAL A 296 10.07 4.84 -1.48
N ASN A 297 11.15 4.11 -1.28
CA ASN A 297 12.32 4.09 -2.14
C ASN A 297 13.14 2.81 -1.94
N LYS A 298 14.09 2.56 -2.86
CA LYS A 298 14.94 1.35 -2.85
C LYS A 298 15.85 1.23 -1.61
N SER A 299 16.16 2.34 -0.94
CA SER A 299 16.99 2.32 0.27
C SER A 299 16.19 1.81 1.45
N GLU A 300 14.96 2.31 1.64
CA GLU A 300 14.04 1.80 2.66
C GLU A 300 13.71 0.33 2.43
N ALA A 301 13.55 -0.10 1.17
CA ALA A 301 13.30 -1.51 0.84
C ALA A 301 14.46 -2.44 1.23
N ARG A 302 15.70 -2.00 0.98
CA ARG A 302 16.89 -2.76 1.40
C ARG A 302 17.05 -2.79 2.92
N GLU A 303 16.78 -1.67 3.60
CA GLU A 303 16.75 -1.62 5.07
C GLU A 303 15.73 -2.61 5.64
N GLU A 304 14.53 -2.70 5.06
CA GLU A 304 13.51 -3.68 5.48
C GLU A 304 13.99 -5.13 5.28
N ALA A 305 14.64 -5.42 4.15
CA ALA A 305 15.21 -6.74 3.89
C ALA A 305 16.34 -7.06 4.88
N ASP A 306 17.27 -6.13 5.10
CA ASP A 306 18.40 -6.31 6.03
C ASP A 306 17.92 -6.57 7.46
N GLU A 307 16.97 -5.78 7.97
CA GLU A 307 16.40 -5.99 9.31
C GLU A 307 15.66 -7.33 9.43
N LEU A 308 14.96 -7.77 8.39
CA LEU A 308 14.34 -9.09 8.37
C LEU A 308 15.41 -10.20 8.39
N LEU A 309 16.42 -10.10 7.52
CA LEU A 309 17.46 -11.12 7.35
C LEU A 309 18.29 -11.27 8.63
N ASP A 310 18.65 -10.16 9.27
CA ASP A 310 19.30 -10.14 10.58
C ASP A 310 18.43 -10.80 11.66
N ALA A 311 17.12 -10.56 11.65
CA ALA A 311 16.19 -11.16 12.61
C ALA A 311 16.05 -12.68 12.47
N ILE A 312 16.30 -13.23 11.29
CA ILE A 312 16.17 -14.67 11.00
C ILE A 312 17.52 -15.41 10.90
N ALA A 313 18.66 -14.73 11.01
CA ALA A 313 19.99 -15.29 10.76
C ALA A 313 20.31 -16.56 11.58
N ASP A 314 19.79 -16.67 12.81
CA ASP A 314 19.97 -17.83 13.70
C ASP A 314 18.93 -18.95 13.48
N TYR A 315 18.05 -18.80 12.49
CA TYR A 315 16.93 -19.70 12.22
C TYR A 315 17.09 -20.42 10.89
N ASP A 316 16.57 -21.64 10.84
CA ASP A 316 16.56 -22.45 9.61
C ASP A 316 15.26 -22.11 8.87
N VAL A 317 15.31 -21.09 8.02
CA VAL A 317 14.20 -20.62 7.19
C VAL A 317 14.42 -21.18 5.78
N LYS A 318 13.53 -22.09 5.39
CA LYS A 318 13.63 -22.82 4.11
C LYS A 318 12.55 -22.42 3.12
N TYR A 319 11.37 -22.07 3.63
CA TYR A 319 10.34 -21.48 2.79
C TYR A 319 10.66 -20.02 2.50
N PRO A 320 10.02 -19.43 1.49
CA PRO A 320 10.43 -18.13 0.99
C PRO A 320 10.37 -17.00 2.01
N VAL A 321 11.17 -15.95 1.72
CA VAL A 321 11.11 -14.66 2.38
C VAL A 321 10.27 -13.73 1.51
N ALA A 322 9.05 -13.44 1.95
CA ALA A 322 8.07 -12.73 1.15
C ALA A 322 8.06 -11.21 1.39
N PHE A 323 8.03 -10.46 0.30
CA PHE A 323 7.76 -9.03 0.27
C PHE A 323 6.25 -8.78 0.18
N VAL A 324 5.70 -8.09 1.18
CA VAL A 324 4.26 -7.80 1.25
C VAL A 324 4.06 -6.29 1.24
N MET A 325 3.55 -5.75 0.14
CA MET A 325 3.17 -4.33 0.05
C MET A 325 1.68 -4.26 -0.29
N GLU A 326 0.90 -3.62 0.58
CA GLU A 326 -0.55 -3.45 0.39
C GLU A 326 -0.98 -2.06 0.89
N THR A 327 -2.07 -1.55 0.29
CA THR A 327 -2.75 -0.34 0.77
C THR A 327 -3.47 -0.57 2.09
N VAL A 328 -3.63 0.50 2.85
CA VAL A 328 -4.22 0.47 4.20
C VAL A 328 -5.69 0.86 4.08
N GLU A 329 -6.62 -0.04 4.42
CA GLU A 329 -8.05 0.26 4.32
C GLU A 329 -8.47 1.38 5.28
N GLY A 330 -9.08 2.44 4.75
CA GLY A 330 -9.64 3.53 5.56
C GLY A 330 -8.62 4.56 6.07
N ASP A 331 -7.37 4.49 5.64
CA ASP A 331 -6.33 5.50 5.94
C ASP A 331 -5.40 5.69 4.72
N MET A 332 -4.60 6.76 4.71
CA MET A 332 -3.65 7.03 3.62
C MET A 332 -2.27 6.48 3.97
N ALA A 333 -1.82 5.50 3.19
CA ALA A 333 -0.50 4.88 3.31
C ALA A 333 0.57 5.67 2.56
N ARG A 334 1.81 5.69 3.06
CA ARG A 334 2.96 6.32 2.37
C ARG A 334 3.18 5.80 0.95
N ILE A 335 2.89 4.52 0.72
CA ILE A 335 3.05 3.87 -0.58
C ILE A 335 2.04 4.32 -1.65
N GLU A 336 0.98 5.04 -1.27
CA GLU A 336 0.01 5.60 -2.23
C GLU A 336 0.63 6.72 -3.07
N ALA A 337 1.68 7.39 -2.57
CA ALA A 337 2.41 8.41 -3.31
C ALA A 337 3.27 7.83 -4.46
N LEU A 338 3.52 6.53 -4.47
CA LEU A 338 4.33 5.87 -5.48
C LEU A 338 3.52 5.67 -6.78
N ASN A 339 4.20 5.73 -7.92
CA ASN A 339 3.67 5.19 -9.17
C ASN A 339 4.08 3.70 -9.33
N MET A 340 3.62 3.05 -10.39
CA MET A 340 3.94 1.65 -10.68
C MET A 340 5.46 1.41 -10.80
N GLU A 341 6.20 2.28 -11.50
CA GLU A 341 7.64 2.13 -11.69
C GLU A 341 8.41 2.19 -10.36
N ASP A 342 7.99 3.09 -9.47
CA ASP A 342 8.54 3.24 -8.13
C ASP A 342 8.21 2.01 -7.27
N ARG A 343 6.96 1.53 -7.27
CA ARG A 343 6.56 0.31 -6.55
C ARG A 343 7.34 -0.90 -7.01
N THR A 344 7.45 -1.13 -8.32
CA THR A 344 8.25 -2.21 -8.90
C THR A 344 9.71 -2.09 -8.50
N SER A 345 10.29 -0.89 -8.52
CA SER A 345 11.69 -0.70 -8.16
C SER A 345 11.95 -0.90 -6.67
N VAL A 346 10.98 -0.57 -5.80
CA VAL A 346 11.01 -0.84 -4.36
C VAL A 346 10.93 -2.35 -4.11
N ALA A 347 9.93 -3.03 -4.68
CA ALA A 347 9.75 -4.48 -4.56
C ALA A 347 11.00 -5.22 -5.03
N LYS A 348 11.50 -4.90 -6.23
CA LYS A 348 12.71 -5.51 -6.78
C LYS A 348 13.92 -5.34 -5.86
N ALA A 349 14.09 -4.15 -5.24
CA ALA A 349 15.22 -3.90 -4.36
C ALA A 349 15.20 -4.77 -3.09
N PHE A 350 14.03 -5.07 -2.54
CA PHE A 350 13.87 -6.02 -1.44
C PHE A 350 14.14 -7.45 -1.91
N LEU A 351 13.50 -7.87 -3.01
CA LEU A 351 13.60 -9.24 -3.54
C LEU A 351 15.03 -9.59 -3.98
N ASP A 352 15.72 -8.67 -4.67
CA ASP A 352 17.15 -8.82 -5.00
C ASP A 352 17.99 -8.99 -3.74
N ARG A 353 17.72 -8.20 -2.69
CA ARG A 353 18.52 -8.26 -1.46
C ARG A 353 18.37 -9.61 -0.75
N VAL A 354 17.15 -10.13 -0.71
CA VAL A 354 16.84 -11.46 -0.18
C VAL A 354 17.56 -12.55 -0.97
N TYR A 355 17.51 -12.47 -2.30
CA TYR A 355 18.19 -13.41 -3.19
C TYR A 355 19.72 -13.39 -2.99
N ASP A 356 20.31 -12.20 -2.88
CA ASP A 356 21.75 -12.01 -2.68
C ASP A 356 22.27 -12.63 -1.37
N GLU A 357 21.42 -12.72 -0.34
CA GLU A 357 21.74 -13.40 0.94
C GLU A 357 21.42 -14.92 0.92
N GLY A 358 21.01 -15.46 -0.24
CA GLY A 358 20.84 -16.89 -0.44
C GLY A 358 19.49 -17.45 0.01
N TYR A 359 18.48 -16.59 0.22
CA TYR A 359 17.10 -17.00 0.49
C TYR A 359 16.26 -16.93 -0.79
N THR A 360 15.19 -17.72 -0.84
CA THR A 360 14.21 -17.63 -1.95
C THR A 360 13.33 -16.39 -1.75
N PRO A 361 13.43 -15.37 -2.62
CA PRO A 361 12.53 -14.21 -2.59
C PRO A 361 11.15 -14.57 -3.12
N MET A 362 10.11 -13.95 -2.56
CA MET A 362 8.75 -14.14 -3.04
C MET A 362 7.95 -12.84 -2.96
N LEU A 363 7.17 -12.54 -3.99
CA LEU A 363 6.29 -11.38 -4.03
C LEU A 363 4.88 -11.78 -3.60
N TYR A 364 4.32 -11.10 -2.60
CA TYR A 364 2.92 -11.26 -2.23
C TYR A 364 2.04 -10.22 -2.92
N GLY A 365 0.87 -10.65 -3.38
CA GLY A 365 -0.15 -9.73 -3.87
C GLY A 365 -1.44 -10.43 -4.30
N ASP A 366 -2.50 -9.66 -4.36
CA ASP A 366 -3.76 -10.08 -4.96
C ASP A 366 -3.77 -9.75 -6.46
N LYS A 367 -4.89 -10.03 -7.14
CA LYS A 367 -4.98 -9.84 -8.59
C LYS A 367 -4.88 -8.37 -8.99
N GLU A 368 -5.49 -7.46 -8.24
CA GLU A 368 -5.39 -6.02 -8.52
C GLU A 368 -3.93 -5.58 -8.41
N TRP A 369 -3.29 -5.90 -7.29
CA TRP A 369 -1.92 -5.46 -7.02
C TRP A 369 -0.93 -5.96 -8.07
N LEU A 370 -0.97 -7.25 -8.38
CA LEU A 370 -0.02 -7.88 -9.29
C LEU A 370 -0.23 -7.42 -10.75
N LEU A 371 -1.46 -7.12 -11.17
CA LEU A 371 -1.74 -6.80 -12.57
C LEU A 371 -1.81 -5.29 -12.87
N THR A 372 -2.01 -4.43 -11.86
CA THR A 372 -2.27 -3.00 -12.09
C THR A 372 -1.35 -2.07 -11.31
N MET A 373 -0.70 -2.57 -10.25
CA MET A 373 0.13 -1.75 -9.36
C MET A 373 1.62 -2.02 -9.53
N LEU A 374 1.98 -3.13 -10.17
CA LEU A 374 3.35 -3.56 -10.44
C LEU A 374 3.55 -3.89 -11.91
N ASP A 375 4.72 -3.55 -12.42
CA ASP A 375 5.26 -4.10 -13.65
C ASP A 375 5.86 -5.49 -13.36
N MET A 376 5.10 -6.54 -13.72
CA MET A 376 5.45 -7.94 -13.47
C MET A 376 6.48 -8.50 -14.45
N GLU A 377 6.68 -7.90 -15.63
CA GLU A 377 7.74 -8.33 -16.55
C GLU A 377 9.12 -8.09 -15.91
N ARG A 378 9.25 -7.03 -15.12
CA ARG A 378 10.47 -6.72 -14.36
C ARG A 378 10.65 -7.57 -13.09
N LEU A 379 9.64 -8.35 -12.72
CA LEU A 379 9.60 -9.16 -11.51
C LEU A 379 9.36 -10.66 -11.81
N SER A 380 9.41 -11.06 -13.08
CA SER A 380 9.10 -12.42 -13.54
C SER A 380 10.06 -13.49 -13.02
N ASP A 381 11.25 -13.09 -12.59
CA ASP A 381 12.26 -13.99 -12.01
C ASP A 381 11.96 -14.41 -10.56
N TYR A 382 10.93 -13.84 -9.92
CA TYR A 382 10.58 -14.11 -8.53
C TYR A 382 9.27 -14.87 -8.41
N ASP A 383 9.22 -15.82 -7.47
CA ASP A 383 8.00 -16.55 -7.17
C ASP A 383 6.91 -15.62 -6.60
N VAL A 384 5.65 -15.95 -6.89
CA VAL A 384 4.48 -15.22 -6.40
C VAL A 384 3.75 -16.01 -5.32
N TRP A 385 3.43 -15.32 -4.22
CA TRP A 385 2.43 -15.73 -3.24
C TRP A 385 1.12 -14.97 -3.52
N TYR A 386 0.25 -15.62 -4.28
CA TYR A 386 -1.00 -15.04 -4.73
C TYR A 386 -2.06 -15.09 -3.63
N ALA A 387 -2.77 -13.99 -3.41
CA ALA A 387 -3.84 -13.91 -2.42
C ALA A 387 -5.22 -13.77 -3.08
N GLN A 388 -6.10 -14.74 -2.81
CA GLN A 388 -7.50 -14.67 -3.23
C GLN A 388 -8.38 -15.64 -2.44
N ASP A 389 -9.41 -15.11 -1.78
CA ASP A 389 -10.44 -15.89 -1.09
C ASP A 389 -11.44 -16.48 -2.11
N SER A 390 -11.05 -17.55 -2.81
CA SER A 390 -11.84 -18.20 -3.85
C SER A 390 -11.74 -19.74 -3.81
N LYS A 391 -12.56 -20.41 -4.60
CA LYS A 391 -12.47 -21.88 -4.77
C LYS A 391 -11.37 -22.29 -5.74
N GLU A 392 -11.10 -21.42 -6.72
CA GLU A 392 -10.14 -21.60 -7.79
C GLU A 392 -9.50 -20.22 -8.02
N PRO A 393 -8.16 -20.14 -8.08
CA PRO A 393 -7.46 -18.88 -8.32
C PRO A 393 -7.69 -18.42 -9.76
N ASP A 394 -7.76 -17.11 -9.98
CA ASP A 394 -7.94 -16.51 -11.31
C ASP A 394 -6.76 -15.62 -11.74
N TYR A 395 -5.60 -15.77 -11.09
CA TYR A 395 -4.36 -15.17 -11.55
C TYR A 395 -3.84 -15.95 -12.77
N PRO A 396 -3.44 -15.26 -13.87
CA PRO A 396 -3.17 -15.95 -15.13
C PRO A 396 -1.70 -16.36 -15.31
N TYR A 397 -0.77 -15.86 -14.49
CA TYR A 397 0.65 -16.24 -14.55
C TYR A 397 0.98 -17.32 -13.51
N GLU A 398 2.18 -17.87 -13.55
CA GLU A 398 2.65 -18.81 -12.52
C GLU A 398 2.70 -18.17 -11.12
N PHE A 399 2.38 -18.98 -10.09
CA PHE A 399 2.48 -18.59 -8.69
C PHE A 399 2.79 -19.80 -7.81
N GLY A 400 3.91 -19.75 -7.09
CA GLY A 400 4.33 -20.88 -6.26
C GLY A 400 3.43 -21.15 -5.05
N MET A 401 2.77 -20.11 -4.52
CA MET A 401 1.90 -20.19 -3.35
C MET A 401 0.57 -19.46 -3.57
N TRP A 402 -0.51 -19.98 -2.98
CA TRP A 402 -1.84 -19.36 -2.99
C TRP A 402 -2.45 -19.31 -1.59
N GLN A 403 -2.68 -18.11 -1.08
CA GLN A 403 -3.53 -17.86 0.10
C GLN A 403 -4.99 -17.92 -0.33
N TYR A 404 -5.66 -19.02 0.00
CA TYR A 404 -7.00 -19.36 -0.51
C TYR A 404 -8.15 -19.01 0.46
N ASP A 405 -7.84 -18.78 1.74
CA ASP A 405 -8.82 -18.39 2.75
C ASP A 405 -8.14 -17.58 3.85
N SER A 406 -8.43 -16.28 3.91
CA SER A 406 -7.93 -15.34 4.92
C SER A 406 -8.55 -15.53 6.32
N ASN A 407 -9.58 -16.37 6.45
CA ASN A 407 -10.48 -16.40 7.60
C ASN A 407 -10.88 -17.82 8.04
N THR A 408 -9.93 -18.75 8.04
CA THR A 408 -10.17 -20.13 8.49
C THR A 408 -10.09 -20.27 10.01
N SER A 409 -10.86 -21.19 10.59
CA SER A 409 -10.65 -21.66 11.97
C SER A 409 -9.94 -23.00 11.95
N VAL A 410 -8.76 -23.05 12.57
CA VAL A 410 -7.87 -24.22 12.55
C VAL A 410 -7.46 -24.59 13.98
N ASN A 411 -7.41 -25.88 14.25
CA ASN A 411 -6.96 -26.38 15.56
C ASN A 411 -5.53 -25.93 15.85
N GLY A 412 -5.35 -25.24 16.98
CA GLY A 412 -4.06 -24.69 17.40
C GLY A 412 -4.02 -23.16 17.38
N VAL A 413 -5.00 -22.51 16.74
CA VAL A 413 -5.16 -21.06 16.75
C VAL A 413 -6.51 -20.72 17.41
N SER A 414 -6.52 -19.81 18.38
CA SER A 414 -7.75 -19.46 19.13
C SER A 414 -8.72 -18.55 18.36
N GLY A 415 -8.30 -18.06 17.19
CA GLY A 415 -9.07 -17.18 16.32
C GLY A 415 -9.02 -17.61 14.86
N LYS A 416 -8.92 -16.61 13.99
CA LYS A 416 -8.89 -16.77 12.54
C LYS A 416 -7.46 -16.70 12.03
N VAL A 417 -7.16 -17.53 11.04
CA VAL A 417 -5.85 -17.63 10.43
C VAL A 417 -6.01 -17.71 8.92
N ALA A 418 -5.11 -17.04 8.20
CA ALA A 418 -5.05 -17.17 6.76
C ALA A 418 -4.35 -18.48 6.41
N MET A 419 -4.93 -19.20 5.46
CA MET A 419 -4.45 -20.50 5.01
C MET A 419 -3.95 -20.41 3.58
N SER A 420 -2.78 -20.99 3.39
CA SER A 420 -2.07 -20.99 2.12
C SER A 420 -1.79 -22.41 1.66
N MET A 421 -1.72 -22.60 0.36
CA MET A 421 -1.24 -23.82 -0.28
C MET A 421 -0.03 -23.49 -1.12
N SER A 422 1.01 -24.32 -1.07
CA SER A 422 2.18 -24.23 -1.94
C SER A 422 2.13 -25.32 -2.99
N PHE A 423 2.27 -24.96 -4.26
CA PHE A 423 2.44 -25.91 -5.38
C PHE A 423 3.88 -26.43 -5.43
N THR A 424 4.82 -25.64 -4.93
CA THR A 424 6.25 -25.97 -4.85
C THR A 424 6.64 -26.42 -3.44
N ASP A 425 7.51 -27.42 -3.32
CA ASP A 425 8.09 -27.83 -2.04
C ASP A 425 9.44 -27.13 -1.81
N TYR A 426 9.39 -25.95 -1.20
CA TYR A 426 10.58 -25.12 -0.91
C TYR A 426 11.50 -25.67 0.18
N SER A 427 11.13 -26.77 0.86
CA SER A 427 11.95 -27.34 1.95
C SER A 427 13.22 -28.08 1.48
N LYS A 428 13.34 -28.30 0.16
CA LYS A 428 14.28 -29.24 -0.46
C LYS A 428 15.62 -28.66 -0.86
#